data_AF-A0A3R7C5N1-F1
#
_entry.id   AF-A0A3R7C5N1-F1
#
_cell.length_a   1.000
_cell.length_b   1.000
_cell.length_c   1.000
_cell.angle_alpha   90.00
_cell.angle_beta   90.00
_cell.angle_gamma   90.00
#
_symmetry.space_group_name_H-M   'P 1'
#
loop_
_entity.id
_entity.type
_entity.pdbx_description
1 polymer ?
#
loop_
_entity_poly.entity_id
_entity_poly.type
_entity_poly.pdbx_seq_one_letter_code
_entity_poly.pdbx_strand_id
1 'polypeptide(L)' 'MVRRGSRRLYNLSERILKINRRLFGDSFRCQYCGEKFEVGDVIYAVYNKNVKWYHKKCYELTLYDG' A
#
# COMPACT_ATOMS: atom_id res chain seq x y z
N MET A 1 -17.03 -4.50 0.15
CA MET A 1 -16.98 -3.59 1.33
C MET A 1 -15.67 -3.64 2.15
N VAL A 2 -14.66 -2.85 1.75
CA VAL A 2 -13.51 -2.54 2.61
C VAL A 2 -14.00 -1.59 3.72
N ARG A 3 -14.02 -2.04 4.97
CA ARG A 3 -14.35 -1.18 6.12
C ARG A 3 -13.44 0.06 6.12
N ARG A 4 -14.02 1.25 6.39
CA ARG A 4 -13.35 2.57 6.44
C ARG A 4 -12.33 2.66 7.59
N GLY A 5 -11.31 1.80 7.58
CA GLY A 5 -10.13 1.97 8.42
C GLY A 5 -9.38 3.24 8.01
N SER A 6 -8.67 3.84 8.96
CA SER A 6 -7.81 4.99 8.68
C SER A 6 -6.83 4.64 7.57
N ARG A 7 -6.78 5.47 6.53
CA ARG A 7 -5.87 5.30 5.39
C ARG A 7 -4.89 6.47 5.32
N ARG A 8 -3.63 6.16 5.00
CA ARG A 8 -2.59 7.17 4.70
C ARG A 8 -2.04 6.97 3.31
N LEU A 9 -1.74 8.06 2.64
CA LEU A 9 -1.07 8.10 1.36
C LEU A 9 0.41 8.41 1.57
N TYR A 10 1.28 7.67 0.88
CA TYR A 10 2.72 7.84 0.92
C TYR A 10 3.26 7.98 -0.49
N ASN A 11 4.18 8.92 -0.68
CA ASN A 11 5.05 8.96 -1.85
C ASN A 11 6.35 8.25 -1.50
N LEU A 12 6.68 7.18 -2.24
CA LEU A 12 7.86 6.38 -1.96
C LEU A 12 9.11 7.04 -2.53
N SER A 13 9.87 7.71 -1.66
CA SER A 13 11.28 7.99 -1.95
C SER A 13 12.14 6.74 -1.72
N GLU A 14 13.36 6.72 -2.28
CA GLU A 14 14.32 5.63 -2.07
C GLU A 14 14.51 5.29 -0.58
N ARG A 15 14.60 6.33 0.25
CA ARG A 15 14.75 6.19 1.71
C ARG A 15 13.53 5.51 2.33
N ILE A 16 12.32 5.95 2.00
CA ILE A 16 11.08 5.40 2.56
C ILE A 16 10.89 3.95 2.09
N LEU A 17 11.16 3.67 0.81
CA LEU A 17 11.09 2.33 0.24
C LEU A 17 12.04 1.37 0.97
N LYS A 18 13.30 1.78 1.18
CA LYS A 18 14.31 0.97 1.87
C LYS A 18 13.93 0.70 3.32
N ILE A 19 13.40 1.70 4.03
CA ILE A 19 12.92 1.54 5.42
C ILE A 19 11.74 0.56 5.47
N ASN A 20 10.72 0.76 4.63
CA ASN A 20 9.54 -0.11 4.63
C ASN A 20 9.87 -1.55 4.21
N ARG A 21 10.75 -1.75 3.21
CA ARG A 21 11.24 -3.10 2.85
C ARG A 21 11.96 -3.79 4.01
N ARG A 22 12.72 -3.05 4.83
CA ARG A 22 13.38 -3.60 6.03
C ARG A 22 12.40 -3.93 7.15
N LEU A 23 11.38 -3.09 7.37
CA LEU A 23 10.41 -3.27 8.45
C LEU A 23 9.38 -4.37 8.15
N PHE A 24 8.91 -4.43 6.90
CA PHE A 24 7.77 -5.27 6.51
C PHE A 24 8.16 -6.43 5.57
N GLY A 25 9.39 -6.45 5.05
CA GLY A 25 9.89 -7.54 4.20
C GLY A 25 8.98 -7.82 2.99
N ASP A 26 8.69 -9.11 2.77
CA ASP A 26 7.81 -9.58 1.68
C ASP A 26 6.34 -9.16 1.83
N SER A 27 5.92 -8.69 3.02
CA SER A 27 4.58 -8.14 3.20
C SER A 27 4.42 -6.75 2.60
N PHE A 28 5.53 -6.10 2.23
CA PHE A 28 5.54 -4.77 1.60
C PHE A 28 5.33 -4.85 0.09
N ARG A 29 4.12 -5.25 -0.31
CA ARG A 29 3.68 -5.36 -1.70
C ARG A 29 2.21 -5.01 -1.83
N CYS A 30 1.79 -4.65 -3.03
CA CYS A 30 0.40 -4.33 -3.30
C CYS A 30 -0.49 -5.57 -3.08
N GLN A 31 -1.53 -5.43 -2.26
CA GLN A 31 -2.48 -6.52 -1.97
C GLN A 31 -3.49 -6.78 -3.09
N TYR A 32 -3.55 -5.90 -4.09
CA TYR A 32 -4.47 -6.04 -5.22
C TYR A 32 -3.78 -6.66 -6.44
N CYS A 33 -2.67 -6.08 -6.91
CA CYS A 33 -1.93 -6.63 -8.06
C CYS A 33 -0.81 -7.61 -7.67
N GLY A 34 -0.40 -7.68 -6.40
CA GLY A 34 0.68 -8.55 -5.94
C GLY A 34 2.10 -8.02 -6.18
N GLU A 35 2.26 -6.96 -6.96
CA GLU A 35 3.56 -6.40 -7.32
C GLU A 35 4.24 -5.66 -6.16
N LYS A 36 5.57 -5.62 -6.22
CA LYS A 36 6.40 -4.86 -5.28
C LYS A 36 6.37 -3.39 -5.64
N PHE A 37 6.46 -2.54 -4.63
CA PHE A 37 6.55 -1.10 -4.84
C PHE A 37 7.95 -0.67 -5.28
N GLU A 38 7.97 0.36 -6.12
CA GLU A 38 9.16 1.01 -6.65
C GLU A 38 9.31 2.44 -6.13
N VAL A 39 10.44 3.05 -6.44
CA VAL A 39 10.71 4.45 -6.10
C VAL A 39 9.87 5.34 -7.00
N GLY A 40 9.20 6.33 -6.42
CA GLY A 40 8.27 7.22 -7.11
C GLY A 40 6.82 6.76 -7.04
N ASP A 41 6.56 5.53 -6.58
CA ASP A 41 5.19 5.05 -6.42
C ASP A 41 4.44 5.80 -5.33
N VAL A 42 3.16 6.01 -5.59
CA VAL A 42 2.20 6.53 -4.62
C VAL A 42 1.38 5.37 -4.09
N ILE A 43 1.46 5.13 -2.79
CA ILE A 43 0.83 3.97 -2.14
C ILE A 43 -0.14 4.39 -1.03
N TYR A 44 -1.20 3.60 -0.87
CA TYR A 44 -2.08 3.66 0.29
C TYR A 44 -1.70 2.59 1.31
N ALA A 45 -1.54 3.01 2.56
CA ALA A 45 -1.53 2.12 3.71
C ALA A 45 -2.91 2.17 4.37
N VAL A 46 -3.58 1.02 4.44
CA VAL A 46 -4.88 0.86 5.09
C VAL A 46 -4.66 0.12 6.40
N TYR A 47 -4.90 0.80 7.51
CA TYR A 47 -4.71 0.26 8.86
C TYR A 47 -6.01 -0.39 9.33
N ASN A 48 -6.02 -1.72 9.40
CA ASN A 48 -7.09 -2.51 10.02
C ASN A 48 -6.46 -3.39 11.13
N LYS A 49 -6.82 -4.68 11.24
CA LYS A 49 -6.10 -5.64 12.10
C LYS A 49 -4.63 -5.81 11.69
N ASN A 50 -4.37 -5.72 10.39
CA ASN A 50 -3.03 -5.69 9.78
C ASN A 50 -2.93 -4.49 8.83
N VAL A 51 -1.71 -4.01 8.58
CA VAL A 51 -1.46 -2.99 7.55
C VAL A 51 -1.55 -3.63 6.18
N LYS A 52 -2.43 -3.11 5.34
CA LYS A 52 -2.53 -3.50 3.92
C LYS A 52 -2.01 -2.38 3.04
N TRP A 53 -1.20 -2.75 2.06
CA TRP A 53 -0.56 -1.81 1.14
C TRP A 53 -1.15 -1.92 -0.25
N TYR A 54 -1.38 -0.79 -0.91
CA TYR A 54 -1.95 -0.74 -2.24
C TYR A 54 -1.29 0.35 -3.06
N HIS A 55 -1.09 0.16 -4.37
CA HIS A 55 -0.85 1.29 -5.26
C HIS A 55 -2.07 2.22 -5.25
N LYS A 56 -1.86 3.52 -5.48
CA LYS A 56 -2.95 4.50 -5.58
C LYS A 56 -4.04 4.03 -6.55
N LYS A 57 -3.65 3.66 -7.78
CA LYS A 57 -4.55 3.17 -8.83
C LYS A 57 -5.28 1.90 -8.41
N CYS A 58 -4.55 0.92 -7.87
CA CYS A 58 -5.15 -0.34 -7.44
C CYS A 58 -6.14 -0.16 -6.29
N TYR A 59 -5.85 0.74 -5.36
CA TYR A 59 -6.78 1.02 -4.27
C TYR A 59 -8.07 1.68 -4.76
N GLU A 60 -7.99 2.60 -5.71
CA GLU A 60 -9.18 3.20 -6.33
C GLU A 60 -10.07 2.13 -6.95
N LEU A 61 -9.51 1.14 -7.66
CA LEU A 61 -10.27 0.01 -8.20
C LEU A 61 -11.02 -0.78 -7.10
N THR A 62 -10.39 -1.01 -5.95
CA THR A 62 -11.06 -1.70 -4.82
C THR A 62 -12.24 -0.95 -4.23
N LEU A 63 -12.40 0.35 -4.52
CA LEU A 63 -13.54 1.15 -4.07
C LEU A 63 -14.75 1.02 -5.01
N TYR A 64 -14.52 0.74 -6.30
CA TYR A 64 -15.58 0.61 -7.30
C TYR A 64 -16.10 -0.83 -7.43
N ASP A 65 -15.27 -1.83 -7.13
CA ASP A 65 -15.66 -3.25 -7.05
C ASP A 65 -16.48 -3.60 -5.77
N GLY A 66 -16.84 -2.59 -4.95
CA GLY A 66 -17.09 -2.73 -3.52
C GLY A 66 -18.52 -2.62 -3.02
#